data_AF-A0AAU7Z645-F1
#
_entry.id   AF-A0AAU7Z645-F1
#
_cell.length_a   1.000
_cell.length_b   1.000
_cell.length_c   1.000
_cell.angle_alpha   90.00
_cell.angle_beta   90.00
_cell.angle_gamma   90.00
#
_symmetry.space_group_name_H-M   'P 1'
#
loop_
_entity.id
_entity.type
_entity.pdbx_description
1 polymer ?
#
loop_
_entity_poly.entity_id
_entity_poly.type
_entity_poly.pdbx_seq_one_letter_code
_entity_poly.pdbx_strand_id
1 'polypeptide(L)'
;MPHHVDLNDVRTFVIAAQAGTLSAAGKALHQPASTVSRSLTRLEKHLGILLAHRGPKGLILTDAGREYLLACRRALRTLTDGEEFLEARRSDPSGTIKIACPLTMAREILAPLLRDFITRFPSLKMEIEPYSFGWDQEPREDVDVFFKLKAPKDSVRRVRSYPGTARGLFASPAYVNAFGSPADPDELAAHRCAGSGVWKLSRGSKEVTPNIAFHVVTSDPGINLPFALDGLSTRGRWGLKLASAWNILGLLALLNVVTRAILTTPGPLNLIHAEVPDRMIGMFPFLLIPGFFVPLAVVLHVLAIRSIHGSLAKSQISN
;
A
#
# COMPACT_ATOMS: atom_id res chain seq x y z
N MET A 1 -39.65 -28.43 -19.44
CA MET A 1 -38.46 -27.83 -18.81
C MET A 1 -37.43 -28.94 -18.68
N PRO A 2 -36.33 -28.96 -19.46
CA PRO A 2 -35.47 -30.14 -19.44
C PRO A 2 -34.52 -30.11 -18.24
N HIS A 3 -34.79 -31.02 -17.31
CA HIS A 3 -33.92 -31.70 -16.35
C HIS A 3 -32.95 -30.85 -15.50
N HIS A 4 -33.15 -30.85 -14.18
CA HIS A 4 -32.21 -30.30 -13.20
C HIS A 4 -30.90 -31.12 -13.19
N VAL A 5 -29.76 -30.45 -13.30
CA VAL A 5 -28.43 -31.02 -13.02
C VAL A 5 -28.37 -31.46 -11.55
N ASP A 6 -27.96 -32.71 -11.30
CA ASP A 6 -27.71 -33.19 -9.93
C ASP A 6 -26.36 -32.67 -9.43
N LEU A 7 -26.38 -31.88 -8.35
CA LEU A 7 -25.17 -31.30 -7.76
C LEU A 7 -24.22 -32.36 -7.18
N ASN A 8 -24.74 -33.53 -6.79
CA ASN A 8 -23.88 -34.64 -6.37
C ASN A 8 -23.03 -35.15 -7.53
N ASP A 9 -23.59 -35.20 -8.74
CA ASP A 9 -22.84 -35.61 -9.92
C ASP A 9 -21.77 -34.59 -10.29
N VAL A 10 -22.10 -33.31 -10.15
CA VAL A 10 -21.14 -32.21 -10.34
C VAL A 10 -19.99 -32.34 -9.34
N ARG A 11 -20.30 -32.56 -8.05
CA ARG A 11 -19.29 -32.77 -7.00
C ARG A 11 -18.42 -33.99 -7.29
N THR A 12 -19.03 -35.11 -7.69
CA THR A 12 -18.31 -36.33 -8.05
C THR A 12 -17.38 -36.12 -9.25
N PHE A 13 -17.80 -35.36 -10.26
CA PHE A 13 -16.95 -35.00 -11.39
C PHE A 13 -15.74 -34.15 -10.99
N VAL A 14 -15.94 -33.12 -10.16
CA VAL A 14 -14.84 -32.25 -9.70
C VAL A 14 -13.79 -33.05 -8.93
N ILE A 15 -14.23 -33.94 -8.02
CA ILE A 15 -13.33 -34.78 -7.23
C ILE A 15 -12.64 -35.83 -8.12
N ALA A 16 -13.34 -36.43 -9.08
CA ALA A 16 -12.76 -37.38 -10.01
C ALA A 16 -11.68 -36.74 -10.90
N ALA A 17 -11.92 -35.51 -11.36
CA ALA A 17 -10.97 -34.72 -12.13
C ALA A 17 -9.70 -34.38 -11.32
N GLN A 18 -9.84 -34.08 -10.03
CA GLN A 18 -8.70 -33.79 -9.14
C GLN A 18 -7.91 -35.04 -8.77
N ALA A 19 -8.60 -36.16 -8.50
CA ALA A 19 -7.98 -37.39 -8.06
C ALA A 19 -7.28 -38.16 -9.19
N GLY A 20 -7.56 -37.83 -10.46
CA GLY A 20 -6.92 -38.41 -11.65
C GLY A 20 -7.27 -39.87 -11.95
N THR A 21 -7.88 -40.60 -11.01
CA THR A 21 -8.39 -41.97 -11.22
C THR A 21 -9.72 -42.19 -10.49
N LEU A 22 -10.58 -43.06 -11.03
CA LEU A 22 -11.88 -43.38 -10.41
C LEU A 22 -11.74 -44.06 -9.05
N SER A 23 -10.66 -44.84 -8.85
CA SER A 23 -10.38 -45.49 -7.56
C SER A 23 -9.98 -44.47 -6.49
N ALA A 24 -9.11 -43.51 -6.83
CA ALA A 24 -8.73 -42.43 -5.92
C ALA A 24 -9.93 -41.51 -5.61
N ALA A 25 -10.75 -41.20 -6.60
CA ALA A 25 -11.99 -40.44 -6.42
C ALA A 25 -12.98 -41.16 -5.51
N GLY A 26 -13.14 -42.48 -5.68
CA GLY A 26 -14.00 -43.31 -4.83
C GLY A 26 -13.53 -43.31 -3.37
N LYS A 27 -12.21 -43.38 -3.13
CA LYS A 27 -11.65 -43.24 -1.78
C LYS A 27 -11.97 -41.87 -1.17
N ALA A 28 -11.80 -40.79 -1.91
CA ALA A 28 -12.10 -39.43 -1.43
C ALA A 28 -13.60 -39.19 -1.15
N LEU A 29 -14.48 -39.89 -1.87
CA LEU A 29 -15.94 -39.80 -1.73
C LEU A 29 -16.54 -40.84 -0.79
N HIS A 30 -15.73 -41.77 -0.25
CA HIS A 30 -16.20 -42.95 0.46
C HIS A 30 -17.24 -43.78 -0.34
N GLN A 31 -17.00 -43.93 -1.64
CA GLN A 31 -17.88 -44.64 -2.57
C GLN A 31 -17.11 -45.64 -3.44
N PRO A 32 -17.74 -46.75 -3.88
CA PRO A 32 -17.14 -47.65 -4.86
C PRO A 32 -16.83 -46.93 -6.19
N ALA A 33 -15.72 -47.28 -6.84
CA ALA A 33 -15.33 -46.69 -8.13
C ALA A 33 -16.41 -46.87 -9.22
N SER A 34 -17.21 -47.94 -9.14
CA SER A 34 -18.37 -48.17 -10.01
C SER A 34 -19.46 -47.12 -9.84
N THR A 35 -19.69 -46.63 -8.62
CA THR A 35 -20.64 -45.55 -8.31
C THR A 35 -20.16 -44.22 -8.88
N VAL A 36 -18.87 -43.90 -8.69
CA VAL A 36 -18.25 -42.70 -9.28
C VAL A 36 -18.35 -42.73 -10.81
N SER A 37 -18.06 -43.87 -11.44
CA SER A 37 -18.18 -44.05 -12.88
C SER A 37 -19.62 -43.84 -13.39
N ARG A 38 -20.62 -44.37 -12.67
CA ARG A 38 -22.05 -44.19 -13.00
C ARG A 38 -22.49 -42.74 -12.88
N SER A 39 -22.07 -42.04 -11.83
CA SER A 39 -22.33 -40.62 -11.63
C SER A 39 -21.75 -39.77 -12.76
N LEU A 40 -20.48 -40.01 -13.14
CA LEU A 40 -19.87 -39.34 -14.30
C LEU A 40 -20.65 -39.57 -15.59
N THR A 41 -21.04 -40.82 -15.84
CA THR A 41 -21.79 -41.19 -17.05
C THR A 41 -23.16 -40.52 -17.09
N ARG A 42 -23.82 -40.37 -15.94
CA ARG A 42 -25.11 -39.68 -15.82
C ARG A 42 -24.97 -38.19 -16.11
N LEU A 43 -23.92 -37.55 -15.59
CA LEU A 43 -23.59 -36.16 -15.89
C LEU A 43 -23.31 -35.93 -17.37
N GLU A 44 -22.47 -36.77 -17.98
CA GLU A 44 -22.13 -36.70 -19.41
C GLU A 44 -23.37 -36.91 -20.28
N LYS A 45 -24.24 -37.87 -19.92
CA LYS A 45 -25.51 -38.10 -20.61
C LYS A 45 -26.45 -36.91 -20.49
N HIS A 46 -26.49 -36.28 -19.32
CA HIS A 46 -27.31 -35.11 -19.09
C HIS A 46 -26.85 -33.90 -19.91
N LEU A 47 -25.53 -33.69 -20.01
CA LEU A 47 -24.93 -32.60 -20.78
C LEU A 47 -24.86 -32.88 -22.29
N GLY A 48 -25.00 -34.16 -22.70
CA GLY A 48 -24.86 -34.58 -24.09
C GLY A 48 -23.42 -34.54 -24.61
N ILE A 49 -22.43 -34.36 -23.73
CA ILE A 49 -21.01 -34.20 -24.06
C ILE A 49 -20.16 -35.07 -23.13
N LEU A 50 -19.09 -35.66 -23.69
CA LEU A 50 -18.09 -36.40 -22.92
C LEU A 50 -17.16 -35.42 -22.20
N LEU A 51 -17.03 -35.55 -20.88
CA LEU A 51 -16.17 -34.69 -20.06
C LEU A 51 -14.80 -35.35 -19.82
N ALA A 52 -14.72 -36.68 -19.84
CA ALA A 52 -13.47 -37.38 -19.61
C ALA A 52 -13.36 -38.73 -20.33
N HIS A 53 -12.16 -39.02 -20.84
CA HIS A 53 -11.78 -40.36 -21.28
C HIS A 53 -11.29 -41.20 -20.10
N ARG A 54 -11.83 -42.41 -19.99
CA ARG A 54 -11.47 -43.40 -18.96
C ARG A 54 -10.52 -44.41 -19.58
N GLY A 55 -9.32 -44.56 -19.04
CA GLY A 55 -8.33 -45.51 -19.55
C GLY A 55 -7.47 -46.16 -18.46
N PRO A 56 -6.58 -47.09 -18.83
CA PRO A 56 -5.69 -47.78 -17.90
C PRO A 56 -4.74 -46.82 -17.16
N LYS A 57 -4.42 -45.69 -17.80
CA LYS A 57 -3.57 -44.62 -17.26
C LYS A 57 -4.33 -43.61 -16.38
N GLY A 58 -5.63 -43.82 -16.16
CA GLY A 58 -6.48 -42.94 -15.35
C GLY A 58 -7.55 -42.20 -16.15
N LEU A 59 -7.98 -41.08 -15.58
CA LEU A 59 -9.02 -40.21 -16.10
C LEU A 59 -8.39 -39.00 -16.79
N ILE A 60 -8.64 -38.83 -18.09
CA ILE A 60 -8.11 -37.70 -18.88
C ILE A 60 -9.28 -36.83 -19.30
N LEU A 61 -9.27 -35.56 -18.89
CA LEU A 61 -10.33 -34.61 -19.26
C LEU A 61 -10.29 -34.25 -20.75
N THR A 62 -11.47 -34.11 -21.35
CA THR A 62 -11.65 -33.48 -22.67
C THR A 62 -11.50 -31.96 -22.56
N ASP A 63 -11.44 -31.25 -23.69
CA ASP A 63 -11.47 -29.78 -23.68
C ASP A 63 -12.75 -29.24 -23.01
N ALA A 64 -13.90 -29.80 -23.38
CA ALA A 64 -15.17 -29.49 -22.74
C ALA A 64 -15.16 -29.84 -21.24
N GLY A 65 -14.52 -30.94 -20.85
CA GLY A 65 -14.33 -31.33 -19.46
C GLY A 65 -13.49 -30.32 -18.66
N ARG A 66 -12.42 -29.79 -19.25
CA ARG A 66 -11.58 -28.75 -18.63
C ARG A 66 -12.36 -27.46 -18.42
N GLU A 67 -13.09 -27.01 -19.43
CA GLU A 67 -13.90 -25.79 -19.35
C GLU A 67 -15.04 -25.95 -18.31
N TYR A 68 -15.75 -27.07 -18.37
CA TYR A 68 -16.82 -27.36 -17.43
C TYR A 68 -16.31 -27.51 -15.99
N LEU A 69 -15.12 -28.09 -15.78
CA LEU A 69 -14.49 -28.16 -14.46
C LEU A 69 -14.27 -26.78 -13.83
N LEU A 70 -13.87 -25.79 -14.63
CA LEU A 70 -13.71 -24.41 -14.15
C LEU A 70 -15.05 -23.79 -13.75
N ALA A 71 -16.13 -24.06 -14.49
CA ALA A 71 -17.48 -23.61 -14.13
C ALA A 71 -17.98 -24.29 -12.85
N CYS A 72 -17.83 -25.61 -12.74
CA CYS A 72 -18.24 -26.41 -11.59
C CYS A 72 -17.53 -25.99 -10.30
N ARG A 73 -16.22 -25.76 -10.35
CA ARG A 73 -15.44 -25.27 -9.19
C ARG A 73 -15.95 -23.93 -8.69
N ARG A 74 -16.26 -22.99 -9.61
CA ARG A 74 -16.83 -21.68 -9.24
C ARG A 74 -18.21 -21.81 -8.61
N ALA A 75 -19.08 -22.64 -9.17
CA ALA A 75 -20.42 -22.86 -8.64
C ALA A 75 -20.38 -23.50 -7.25
N LEU A 76 -19.58 -24.56 -7.06
CA LEU A 76 -19.42 -25.20 -5.75
C LEU A 76 -18.82 -24.24 -4.72
N ARG A 77 -17.81 -23.43 -5.09
CA ARG A 77 -17.27 -22.39 -4.21
C ARG A 77 -18.34 -21.39 -3.80
N THR A 78 -19.19 -20.94 -4.73
CA THR A 78 -20.29 -20.01 -4.41
C THR A 78 -21.28 -20.61 -3.40
N LEU A 79 -21.53 -21.91 -3.46
CA LEU A 79 -22.37 -22.61 -2.48
C LEU A 79 -21.68 -22.67 -1.12
N THR A 80 -20.39 -23.04 -1.08
CA THR A 80 -19.58 -23.05 0.15
C THR A 80 -19.48 -21.66 0.78
N ASP A 81 -19.23 -20.61 -0.01
CA ASP A 81 -19.21 -19.22 0.46
C ASP A 81 -20.58 -18.82 1.07
N GLY A 82 -21.68 -19.34 0.51
CA GLY A 82 -23.03 -19.13 1.04
C GLY A 82 -23.27 -19.86 2.37
N GLU A 83 -22.78 -21.08 2.51
CA GLU A 83 -22.80 -21.84 3.76
C GLU A 83 -21.93 -21.16 4.83
N GLU A 84 -20.71 -20.77 4.49
CA GLU A 84 -19.78 -20.02 5.35
C GLU A 84 -20.37 -18.66 5.77
N PHE A 85 -21.09 -17.96 4.88
CA PHE A 85 -21.78 -16.72 5.22
C PHE A 85 -22.90 -16.94 6.26
N LEU A 86 -23.60 -18.08 6.20
CA LEU A 86 -24.62 -18.44 7.18
C LEU A 86 -24.00 -18.90 8.51
N GLU A 87 -22.86 -19.58 8.47
CA GLU A 87 -22.09 -19.96 9.67
C GLU A 87 -21.43 -18.75 10.34
N ALA A 88 -20.91 -17.79 9.57
CA ALA A 88 -20.36 -16.51 10.04
C ALA A 88 -21.40 -15.58 10.68
N ARG A 89 -22.71 -15.85 10.53
CA ARG A 89 -23.75 -15.21 11.35
C ARG A 89 -23.81 -15.76 12.77
N ARG A 90 -23.16 -16.88 13.07
CA ARG A 90 -23.13 -17.53 14.39
C ARG A 90 -21.78 -17.43 15.10
N SER A 91 -20.70 -17.08 14.40
CA SER A 91 -19.34 -16.97 14.96
C SER A 91 -18.65 -15.65 14.59
N ASP A 92 -17.69 -15.25 15.43
CA ASP A 92 -16.86 -14.07 15.17
C ASP A 92 -15.97 -14.33 13.93
N PRO A 93 -15.84 -13.38 12.98
CA PRO A 93 -15.03 -13.55 11.77
C PRO A 93 -13.59 -13.97 12.10
N SER A 94 -13.11 -15.03 11.46
CA SER A 94 -11.75 -15.57 11.68
C SER A 94 -11.12 -16.07 10.38
N GLY A 95 -9.78 -16.17 10.34
CA GLY A 95 -9.04 -16.59 9.14
C GLY A 95 -8.15 -15.49 8.55
N THR A 96 -7.68 -15.67 7.31
CA THR A 96 -6.82 -14.69 6.63
C THR A 96 -7.57 -14.06 5.46
N ILE A 97 -7.53 -12.73 5.37
CA ILE A 97 -8.05 -11.97 4.23
C ILE A 97 -6.87 -11.37 3.47
N LYS A 98 -6.75 -11.72 2.19
CA LYS A 98 -5.73 -11.17 1.28
C LYS A 98 -6.33 -10.06 0.41
N ILE A 99 -5.75 -8.88 0.52
CA ILE A 99 -6.19 -7.67 -0.18
C ILE A 99 -5.08 -7.19 -1.10
N ALA A 100 -5.35 -7.12 -2.40
CA ALA A 100 -4.48 -6.40 -3.33
C ALA A 100 -5.08 -5.03 -3.69
N CYS A 101 -4.28 -3.97 -3.58
CA CYS A 101 -4.74 -2.60 -3.75
C CYS A 101 -3.63 -1.64 -4.22
N PRO A 102 -3.96 -0.47 -4.78
CA PRO A 102 -2.96 0.54 -5.12
C PRO A 102 -2.19 0.98 -3.89
N LEU A 103 -0.87 1.17 -4.03
CA LEU A 103 0.01 1.55 -2.90
C LEU A 103 -0.50 2.75 -2.10
N THR A 104 -1.02 3.78 -2.78
CA THR A 104 -1.59 4.98 -2.12
C THR A 104 -2.84 4.64 -1.30
N MET A 105 -3.69 3.73 -1.78
CA MET A 105 -4.87 3.28 -1.05
C MET A 105 -4.49 2.45 0.19
N ALA A 106 -3.47 1.59 0.07
CA ALA A 106 -2.95 0.84 1.19
C ALA A 106 -2.51 1.76 2.34
N ARG A 107 -1.78 2.83 2.01
CA ARG A 107 -1.19 3.77 2.97
C ARG A 107 -2.20 4.78 3.54
N GLU A 108 -2.96 5.45 2.67
CA GLU A 108 -3.77 6.60 3.06
C GLU A 108 -5.18 6.22 3.50
N ILE A 109 -5.68 5.05 3.08
CA ILE A 109 -7.07 4.64 3.34
C ILE A 109 -7.11 3.37 4.20
N LEU A 110 -6.46 2.28 3.77
CA LEU A 110 -6.53 1.02 4.50
C LEU A 110 -5.79 1.10 5.84
N ALA A 111 -4.55 1.57 5.88
CA ALA A 111 -3.76 1.59 7.12
C ALA A 111 -4.46 2.30 8.32
N PRO A 112 -5.09 3.47 8.14
CA PRO A 112 -5.88 4.09 9.21
C PRO A 112 -7.08 3.22 9.65
N LEU A 113 -7.79 2.59 8.71
CA LEU A 113 -8.98 1.78 8.98
C LEU A 113 -8.66 0.43 9.61
N LEU A 114 -7.48 -0.14 9.32
CA LEU A 114 -7.08 -1.46 9.82
C LEU A 114 -6.99 -1.50 11.34
N ARG A 115 -6.62 -0.39 11.99
CA ARG A 115 -6.53 -0.30 13.46
C ARG A 115 -7.87 -0.68 14.11
N ASP A 116 -8.92 0.02 13.72
CA ASP A 116 -10.26 -0.18 14.26
C ASP A 116 -10.83 -1.53 13.81
N PHE A 117 -10.54 -1.92 12.56
CA PHE A 117 -10.99 -3.19 12.00
C PHE A 117 -10.41 -4.41 12.73
N ILE A 118 -9.11 -4.45 12.99
CA ILE A 118 -8.44 -5.57 13.68
C ILE A 118 -8.82 -5.57 15.16
N THR A 119 -9.07 -4.42 15.76
CA THR A 119 -9.56 -4.33 17.14
C THR A 119 -10.97 -4.89 17.27
N ARG A 120 -11.81 -4.65 16.25
CA ARG A 120 -13.17 -5.20 16.18
C ARG A 120 -13.20 -6.69 15.84
N PHE A 121 -12.23 -7.18 15.07
CA PHE A 121 -12.15 -8.57 14.61
C PHE A 121 -10.76 -9.16 14.86
N PRO A 122 -10.42 -9.50 16.12
CA PRO A 122 -9.06 -9.89 16.51
C PRO A 122 -8.63 -11.26 15.97
N SER A 123 -9.58 -12.11 15.56
CA SER A 123 -9.32 -13.43 14.97
C SER A 123 -9.03 -13.38 13.47
N LEU A 124 -9.09 -12.20 12.84
CA LEU A 124 -8.71 -12.00 11.45
C LEU A 124 -7.23 -11.64 11.31
N LYS A 125 -6.57 -12.28 10.35
CA LYS A 125 -5.25 -11.90 9.84
C LYS A 125 -5.44 -11.17 8.51
N MET A 126 -4.80 -10.01 8.36
CA MET A 126 -4.86 -9.21 7.13
C MET A 126 -3.53 -9.33 6.38
N GLU A 127 -3.57 -9.74 5.12
CA GLU A 127 -2.41 -9.70 4.20
C GLU A 127 -2.69 -8.65 3.13
N ILE A 128 -1.80 -7.66 2.99
CA ILE A 128 -1.99 -6.56 2.05
C ILE A 128 -0.86 -6.59 1.03
N GLU A 129 -1.22 -6.74 -0.23
CA GLU A 129 -0.32 -6.73 -1.37
C GLU A 129 -0.50 -5.42 -2.16
N PRO A 130 0.28 -4.38 -1.83
CA PRO A 130 0.20 -3.12 -2.56
C PRO A 130 0.82 -3.27 -3.95
N TYR A 131 0.19 -2.68 -4.95
CA TYR A 131 0.72 -2.64 -6.32
C TYR A 131 0.87 -1.21 -6.83
N SER A 132 1.80 -1.03 -7.78
CA SER A 132 2.12 0.27 -8.38
C SER A 132 1.09 0.69 -9.43
N PHE A 133 0.89 1.99 -9.56
CA PHE A 133 0.00 2.58 -10.55
C PHE A 133 0.36 2.13 -11.98
N GLY A 134 -0.59 1.53 -12.70
CA GLY A 134 -0.39 1.01 -14.06
C GLY A 134 -0.31 -0.52 -14.17
N TRP A 135 -0.13 -1.23 -13.06
CA TRP A 135 -0.22 -2.70 -13.01
C TRP A 135 -1.64 -3.13 -12.61
N ASP A 136 -2.62 -2.82 -13.47
CA ASP A 136 -4.03 -3.23 -13.31
C ASP A 136 -4.27 -4.64 -13.86
N GLN A 137 -3.33 -5.56 -13.63
CA GLN A 137 -3.47 -6.96 -13.99
C GLN A 137 -4.44 -7.65 -13.04
N GLU A 138 -5.09 -8.71 -13.51
CA GLU A 138 -5.90 -9.53 -12.63
C GLU A 138 -4.99 -10.19 -11.58
N PRO A 139 -5.32 -10.09 -10.28
CA PRO A 139 -4.48 -10.64 -9.23
C PRO A 139 -4.51 -12.16 -9.26
N ARG A 140 -3.59 -12.76 -8.49
CA ARG A 140 -3.57 -14.21 -8.28
C ARG A 140 -4.90 -14.72 -7.73
N GLU A 141 -5.19 -16.00 -7.98
CA GLU A 141 -6.45 -16.62 -7.54
C GLU A 141 -6.65 -16.61 -6.02
N ASP A 142 -5.56 -16.53 -5.24
CA ASP A 142 -5.57 -16.51 -3.78
C ASP A 142 -5.82 -15.14 -3.15
N VAL A 143 -6.06 -14.10 -3.95
CA VAL A 143 -6.50 -12.79 -3.46
C VAL A 143 -8.02 -12.79 -3.26
N ASP A 144 -8.48 -12.38 -2.09
CA ASP A 144 -9.90 -12.31 -1.74
C ASP A 144 -10.55 -11.02 -2.25
N VAL A 145 -9.88 -9.88 -2.01
CA VAL A 145 -10.38 -8.54 -2.36
C VAL A 145 -9.37 -7.79 -3.23
N PHE A 146 -9.84 -7.24 -4.34
CA PHE A 146 -9.00 -6.47 -5.26
C PHE A 146 -9.59 -5.08 -5.55
N PHE A 147 -8.82 -4.04 -5.23
CA PHE A 147 -9.24 -2.66 -5.45
C PHE A 147 -8.72 -2.14 -6.78
N LYS A 148 -9.53 -2.18 -7.85
CA LYS A 148 -9.13 -1.60 -9.15
C LYS A 148 -9.45 -0.11 -9.23
N LEU A 149 -8.55 0.68 -9.82
CA LEU A 149 -8.79 2.10 -10.12
C LEU A 149 -9.64 2.30 -11.38
N LYS A 150 -9.61 1.33 -12.30
CA LYS A 150 -10.44 1.29 -13.49
C LYS A 150 -11.42 0.13 -13.36
N ALA A 151 -12.65 0.35 -13.82
CA ALA A 151 -13.62 -0.72 -13.91
C ALA A 151 -13.05 -1.84 -14.80
N PRO A 152 -13.01 -3.11 -14.33
CA PRO A 152 -12.58 -4.21 -15.18
C PRO A 152 -13.57 -4.38 -16.34
N LYS A 153 -13.05 -4.65 -17.55
CA LYS A 153 -13.89 -4.91 -18.72
C LYS A 153 -14.55 -6.28 -18.61
N ASP A 154 -13.74 -7.29 -18.32
CA ASP A 154 -14.17 -8.69 -18.20
C ASP A 154 -13.61 -9.26 -16.89
N SER A 155 -14.43 -9.33 -15.84
CA SER A 155 -14.06 -9.99 -14.60
C SER A 155 -15.06 -11.09 -14.27
N VAL A 156 -14.53 -12.27 -13.93
CA VAL A 156 -15.31 -13.40 -13.42
C VAL A 156 -15.64 -13.26 -11.92
N ARG A 157 -15.12 -12.22 -11.26
CA ARG A 157 -15.36 -11.91 -9.85
C ARG A 157 -16.51 -10.93 -9.70
N ARG A 158 -17.13 -10.89 -8.52
CA ARG A 158 -18.14 -9.90 -8.18
C ARG A 158 -17.51 -8.51 -8.10
N VAL A 159 -17.98 -7.58 -8.92
CA VAL A 159 -17.50 -6.19 -8.95
C VAL A 159 -18.45 -5.30 -8.16
N ARG A 160 -17.90 -4.45 -7.28
CA ARG A 160 -18.65 -3.42 -6.56
C ARG A 160 -17.94 -2.09 -6.70
N SER A 161 -18.68 -1.08 -7.15
CA SER A 161 -18.18 0.30 -7.16
C SER A 161 -18.06 0.85 -5.74
N TYR A 162 -16.99 1.59 -5.48
CA TYR A 162 -16.77 2.38 -4.28
C TYR A 162 -16.68 3.86 -4.67
N PRO A 163 -16.86 4.80 -3.73
CA PRO A 163 -16.78 6.22 -4.02
C PRO A 163 -15.48 6.54 -4.77
N GLY A 164 -15.62 7.14 -5.95
CA GLY A 164 -14.48 7.51 -6.77
C GLY A 164 -13.69 8.64 -6.14
N THR A 165 -12.45 8.81 -6.61
CA THR A 165 -11.60 9.94 -6.19
C THR A 165 -11.90 11.15 -7.06
N ALA A 166 -12.15 12.30 -6.45
CA ALA A 166 -12.15 13.57 -7.17
C ALA A 166 -10.70 13.90 -7.57
N ARG A 167 -10.48 14.24 -8.84
CA ARG A 167 -9.19 14.73 -9.34
C ARG A 167 -9.25 16.24 -9.46
N GLY A 168 -8.19 16.90 -9.02
CA GLY A 168 -8.04 18.35 -9.08
C GLY A 168 -6.60 18.72 -9.40
N LEU A 169 -6.39 19.98 -9.76
CA LEU A 169 -5.07 20.58 -9.89
C LEU A 169 -4.73 21.26 -8.58
N PHE A 170 -3.50 21.07 -8.11
CA PHE A 170 -3.02 21.60 -6.84
C PHE A 170 -1.69 22.31 -7.07
N ALA A 171 -1.50 23.41 -6.36
CA ALA A 171 -0.26 24.17 -6.35
C ALA A 171 -0.07 24.81 -4.98
N SER A 172 1.18 25.04 -4.60
CA SER A 172 1.48 25.65 -3.31
C SER A 172 1.08 27.12 -3.33
N PRO A 173 0.63 27.69 -2.19
CA PRO A 173 0.33 29.11 -2.13
C PRO A 173 1.52 29.98 -2.55
N ALA A 174 2.74 29.55 -2.21
CA ALA A 174 3.97 30.24 -2.60
C ALA A 174 4.16 30.25 -4.13
N TYR A 175 3.86 29.14 -4.80
CA TYR A 175 3.93 29.06 -6.27
C TYR A 175 2.89 29.95 -6.93
N VAL A 176 1.64 29.90 -6.46
CA VAL A 176 0.54 30.72 -7.00
C VAL A 176 0.83 32.22 -6.81
N ASN A 177 1.40 32.62 -5.68
CA ASN A 177 1.76 34.02 -5.44
C ASN A 177 2.90 34.51 -6.36
N ALA A 178 3.82 33.63 -6.73
CA ALA A 178 4.97 33.98 -7.57
C ALA A 178 4.67 33.94 -9.08
N PHE A 179 3.82 33.01 -9.51
CA PHE A 179 3.58 32.72 -10.93
C PHE A 179 2.13 32.96 -11.38
N GLY A 180 1.23 33.34 -10.46
CA GLY A 180 -0.20 33.52 -10.74
C GLY A 180 -0.98 32.19 -10.71
N SER A 181 -2.31 32.31 -10.70
CA SER A 181 -3.23 31.18 -10.83
C SER A 181 -3.77 31.13 -12.27
N PRO A 182 -3.70 29.97 -12.96
CA PRO A 182 -4.16 29.87 -14.34
C PRO A 182 -5.69 30.01 -14.44
N ALA A 183 -6.13 30.93 -15.29
CA ALA A 183 -7.53 31.21 -15.58
C ALA A 183 -8.10 30.30 -16.69
N ASP A 184 -7.28 29.60 -17.45
CA ASP A 184 -7.73 28.59 -18.43
C ASP A 184 -6.78 27.37 -18.40
N PRO A 185 -7.28 26.14 -18.62
CA PRO A 185 -6.42 24.96 -18.76
C PRO A 185 -5.26 25.12 -19.75
N ASP A 186 -5.42 25.90 -20.83
CA ASP A 186 -4.38 26.14 -21.83
C ASP A 186 -3.17 26.91 -21.25
N GLU A 187 -3.39 27.76 -20.25
CA GLU A 187 -2.31 28.53 -19.59
C GLU A 187 -1.34 27.63 -18.81
N LEU A 188 -1.73 26.39 -18.49
CA LEU A 188 -0.86 25.44 -17.82
C LEU A 188 0.42 25.11 -18.60
N ALA A 189 0.41 25.32 -19.93
CA ALA A 189 1.62 25.18 -20.75
C ALA A 189 2.74 26.17 -20.35
N ALA A 190 2.38 27.31 -19.74
CA ALA A 190 3.32 28.29 -19.22
C ALA A 190 3.72 28.04 -17.74
N HIS A 191 3.09 27.07 -17.08
CA HIS A 191 3.36 26.73 -15.68
C HIS A 191 4.32 25.54 -15.55
N ARG A 192 4.95 25.44 -14.37
CA ARG A 192 5.86 24.35 -14.02
C ARG A 192 5.05 23.18 -13.46
N CYS A 193 4.59 22.31 -14.35
CA CYS A 193 3.77 21.17 -13.96
C CYS A 193 4.62 19.94 -13.59
N ALA A 194 4.15 19.21 -12.58
CA ALA A 194 4.61 17.88 -12.20
C ALA A 194 3.46 16.89 -12.41
N GLY A 195 3.73 15.76 -13.06
CA GLY A 195 2.70 14.78 -13.42
C GLY A 195 3.15 13.85 -14.52
N SER A 196 2.23 13.12 -15.13
CA SER A 196 2.54 12.23 -16.25
C SER A 196 1.34 12.03 -17.14
N GLY A 197 1.60 11.58 -18.38
CA GLY A 197 0.58 11.25 -19.36
C GLY A 197 -0.18 12.47 -19.88
N VAL A 198 -1.36 12.21 -20.46
CA VAL A 198 -2.20 13.23 -21.07
C VAL A 198 -3.22 13.73 -20.06
N TRP A 199 -3.20 15.04 -19.79
CA TRP A 199 -4.17 15.69 -18.90
C TRP A 199 -5.40 16.12 -19.70
N LYS A 200 -6.53 15.46 -19.45
CA LYS A 200 -7.84 15.93 -19.91
C LYS A 200 -8.46 16.76 -18.80
N LEU A 201 -8.59 18.06 -19.04
CA LEU A 201 -9.04 19.02 -18.04
C LEU A 201 -10.35 19.63 -18.50
N SER A 202 -11.27 19.83 -17.57
CA SER A 202 -12.53 20.51 -17.84
C SER A 202 -12.69 21.74 -16.96
N ARG A 203 -13.27 22.79 -17.53
CA ARG A 203 -13.75 23.96 -16.80
C ARG A 203 -15.16 24.28 -17.31
N GLY A 204 -16.17 23.99 -16.48
CA GLY A 204 -17.57 24.07 -16.90
C GLY A 204 -17.86 23.08 -18.04
N SER A 205 -18.35 23.58 -19.18
CA SER A 205 -18.63 22.79 -20.38
C SER A 205 -17.44 22.61 -21.33
N LYS A 206 -16.34 23.34 -21.12
CA LYS A 206 -15.15 23.28 -21.98
C LYS A 206 -14.23 22.14 -21.50
N GLU A 207 -13.92 21.19 -22.37
CA GLU A 207 -12.91 20.16 -22.15
C GLU A 207 -11.70 20.43 -23.05
N VAL A 208 -10.51 20.44 -22.46
CA VAL A 208 -9.26 20.79 -23.14
C VAL A 208 -8.18 19.78 -22.77
N THR A 209 -7.31 19.51 -23.73
CA THR A 209 -6.12 18.68 -23.53
C THR A 209 -4.89 19.55 -23.82
N PRO A 210 -4.44 20.35 -22.85
CA PRO A 210 -3.31 21.25 -23.06
C PRO A 210 -2.02 20.47 -23.29
N ASN A 211 -1.14 21.02 -24.13
CA ASN A 211 0.19 20.44 -24.36
C ASN A 211 1.15 20.89 -23.25
N ILE A 212 1.22 20.12 -22.17
CA ILE A 212 2.00 20.46 -20.99
C ILE A 212 3.39 19.80 -21.06
N ALA A 213 4.44 20.61 -20.97
CA ALA A 213 5.80 20.14 -20.74
C ALA A 213 6.04 19.91 -19.24
N PHE A 214 5.91 18.66 -18.80
CA PHE A 214 6.18 18.29 -17.41
C PHE A 214 7.66 18.44 -17.08
N HIS A 215 7.95 19.26 -16.06
CA HIS A 215 9.31 19.41 -15.54
C HIS A 215 9.69 18.23 -14.64
N VAL A 216 8.69 17.61 -14.02
CA VAL A 216 8.84 16.37 -13.25
C VAL A 216 7.82 15.37 -13.79
N VAL A 217 8.31 14.27 -14.35
CA VAL A 217 7.48 13.21 -14.90
C VAL A 217 7.30 12.10 -13.87
N THR A 218 6.12 12.03 -13.24
CA THR A 218 5.79 10.95 -12.29
C THR A 218 4.28 10.73 -12.16
N SER A 219 3.89 9.48 -11.93
CA SER A 219 2.53 9.08 -11.60
C SER A 219 2.35 8.80 -10.11
N ASP A 220 3.42 8.84 -9.31
CA ASP A 220 3.38 8.55 -7.87
C ASP A 220 2.82 9.74 -7.09
N PRO A 221 1.65 9.61 -6.43
CA PRO A 221 1.09 10.66 -5.58
C PRO A 221 2.02 11.03 -4.42
N GLY A 222 2.81 10.10 -3.90
CA GLY A 222 3.77 10.35 -2.81
C GLY A 222 4.90 11.28 -3.22
N ILE A 223 5.17 11.43 -4.52
CA ILE A 223 6.11 12.41 -5.06
C ILE A 223 5.38 13.70 -5.41
N ASN A 224 4.23 13.61 -6.11
CA ASN A 224 3.49 14.78 -6.57
C ASN A 224 2.93 15.63 -5.41
N LEU A 225 2.50 15.03 -4.30
CA LEU A 225 1.89 15.75 -3.19
C LEU A 225 2.87 16.71 -2.49
N PRO A 226 4.10 16.30 -2.09
CA PRO A 226 5.10 17.24 -1.60
C PRO A 226 5.42 18.35 -2.60
N PHE A 227 5.55 18.04 -3.90
CA PHE A 227 5.75 19.07 -4.93
C PHE A 227 4.58 20.06 -5.04
N ALA A 228 3.35 19.61 -4.82
CA ALA A 228 2.18 20.48 -4.82
C ALA A 228 2.07 21.31 -3.53
N LEU A 229 2.46 20.77 -2.38
CA LEU A 229 2.38 21.47 -1.09
C LEU A 229 3.52 22.47 -0.87
N ASP A 230 4.75 22.07 -1.19
CA ASP A 230 5.95 22.90 -1.01
C ASP A 230 6.29 23.71 -2.27
N GLY A 231 5.70 23.34 -3.43
CA GLY A 231 6.12 23.81 -4.73
C GLY A 231 7.42 23.13 -5.19
N LEU A 232 7.85 23.42 -6.43
CA LEU A 232 9.24 23.20 -6.84
C LEU A 232 10.25 24.05 -6.03
N SER A 233 9.76 24.90 -5.13
CA SER A 233 10.55 25.64 -4.17
C SER A 233 10.86 24.75 -2.98
N THR A 234 11.85 23.87 -3.14
CA THR A 234 12.48 23.26 -1.97
C THR A 234 13.01 24.38 -1.07
N ARG A 235 12.48 24.47 0.16
CA ARG A 235 12.96 25.31 1.27
C ARG A 235 12.69 26.81 1.13
N GLY A 236 11.57 27.26 1.68
CA GLY A 236 11.38 28.69 1.98
C GLY A 236 12.53 29.24 2.83
N ARG A 237 13.07 30.42 2.46
CA ARG A 237 14.20 31.09 3.13
C ARG A 237 14.01 31.24 4.65
N TRP A 238 12.77 31.35 5.11
CA TRP A 238 12.42 31.45 6.53
C TRP A 238 12.67 30.14 7.30
N GLY A 239 12.34 28.98 6.72
CA GLY A 239 12.57 27.69 7.37
C GLY A 239 14.06 27.38 7.57
N LEU A 240 14.90 27.73 6.58
CA LEU A 240 16.35 27.59 6.69
C LEU A 240 16.94 28.54 7.73
N LYS A 241 16.43 29.78 7.83
CA LYS A 241 16.85 30.74 8.86
C LYS A 241 16.46 30.30 10.27
N LEU A 242 15.23 29.81 10.46
CA LEU A 242 14.75 29.25 11.74
C LEU A 242 15.56 28.03 12.16
N ALA A 243 15.85 27.11 11.23
CA ALA A 243 16.71 25.96 11.50
C ALA A 243 18.12 26.37 11.91
N SER A 244 18.74 27.35 11.22
CA SER A 244 20.04 27.89 11.63
C SER A 244 20.00 28.52 13.02
N ALA A 245 18.98 29.32 13.33
CA ALA A 245 18.81 29.93 14.64
C ALA A 245 18.67 28.89 15.76
N TRP A 246 17.89 27.82 15.53
CA TRP A 246 17.75 26.70 16.47
C TRP A 246 19.09 25.98 16.73
N ASN A 247 19.90 25.77 15.68
CA ASN A 247 21.22 25.16 15.83
C ASN A 247 22.21 26.05 16.61
N ILE A 248 22.16 27.37 16.40
CA ILE A 248 22.99 28.32 17.17
C ILE A 248 22.57 28.33 18.64
N LEU A 249 21.26 28.35 18.92
CA LEU A 249 20.73 28.29 20.28
C LEU A 249 21.15 26.99 21.00
N GLY A 250 21.13 25.85 20.28
CA GLY A 250 21.64 24.58 20.78
C GLY A 250 23.12 24.60 21.16
N LEU A 251 23.98 25.23 20.33
CA LEU A 251 25.40 25.41 20.64
C LEU A 251 25.64 26.30 21.87
N LEU A 252 24.86 27.39 22.03
CA LEU A 252 24.94 28.26 23.21
C LEU A 252 24.51 27.52 24.49
N ALA A 253 23.47 26.69 24.41
CA ALA A 253 23.04 25.86 25.52
C ALA A 253 24.11 24.84 25.91
N LEU A 254 24.75 24.19 24.93
CA LEU A 254 25.87 23.26 25.17
C LEU A 254 27.07 23.97 25.78
N LEU A 255 27.42 25.18 25.32
CA LEU A 255 28.49 25.99 25.91
C LEU A 255 28.20 26.27 27.39
N ASN A 256 26.97 26.69 27.72
CA ASN A 256 26.56 26.92 29.11
C ASN A 256 26.66 25.64 29.98
N VAL A 257 26.27 24.48 29.45
CA VAL A 257 26.41 23.19 30.15
C VAL A 257 27.88 22.86 30.41
N VAL A 258 28.76 23.03 29.42
CA VAL A 258 30.21 22.79 29.58
C VAL A 258 30.84 23.78 30.55
N THR A 259 30.51 25.06 30.45
CA THR A 259 31.02 26.09 31.36
C THR A 259 30.57 25.81 32.79
N ARG A 260 29.29 25.47 33.02
CA ARG A 260 28.82 25.06 34.35
C ARG A 260 29.55 23.81 34.83
N ALA A 261 29.69 22.78 34.00
CA ALA A 261 30.40 21.56 34.38
C ALA A 261 31.86 21.83 34.78
N ILE A 262 32.59 22.68 34.03
CA ILE A 262 33.98 23.06 34.38
C ILE A 262 34.01 23.83 35.70
N LEU A 263 33.08 24.77 35.89
CA LEU A 263 33.00 25.61 37.09
C LEU A 263 32.54 24.84 38.33
N THR A 264 31.86 23.69 38.21
CA THR A 264 31.37 22.91 39.35
C THR A 264 32.16 21.61 39.59
N THR A 265 33.07 21.24 38.68
CA THR A 265 33.92 20.04 38.83
C THR A 265 35.13 20.36 39.73
N PRO A 266 35.47 19.53 40.73
CA PRO A 266 36.65 19.75 41.58
C PRO A 266 37.93 19.71 40.73
N GLY A 267 38.73 20.78 40.75
CA GLY A 267 39.94 20.88 39.94
C GLY A 267 40.79 22.13 40.24
N PRO A 268 41.99 22.25 39.65
CA PRO A 268 42.97 23.31 39.96
C PRO A 268 42.52 24.73 39.63
N LEU A 269 41.47 24.88 38.82
CA LEU A 269 40.86 26.17 38.47
C LEU A 269 39.75 26.60 39.46
N ASN A 270 39.44 25.78 40.48
CA ASN A 270 38.23 25.90 41.29
C ASN A 270 38.54 26.23 42.76
N LEU A 271 39.12 27.41 43.00
CA LEU A 271 39.62 27.84 44.31
C LEU A 271 38.58 28.53 45.22
N ILE A 272 37.34 28.75 44.75
CA ILE A 272 36.26 29.37 45.55
C ILE A 272 34.97 28.62 45.27
N HIS A 273 34.35 28.03 46.30
CA HIS A 273 33.03 27.36 46.19
C HIS A 273 32.06 27.87 47.25
N ALA A 274 30.84 28.20 46.80
CA ALA A 274 29.67 28.46 47.64
C ALA A 274 28.57 27.38 47.47
N GLU A 275 28.77 26.37 46.60
CA GLU A 275 27.81 25.28 46.33
C GLU A 275 28.46 23.89 46.42
N VAL A 276 27.64 22.86 46.66
CA VAL A 276 28.08 21.46 46.81
C VAL A 276 28.53 20.90 45.45
N PRO A 277 29.74 20.32 45.32
CA PRO A 277 30.21 19.75 44.06
C PRO A 277 29.31 18.62 43.56
N ASP A 278 28.86 18.69 42.30
CA ASP A 278 28.06 17.64 41.67
C ASP A 278 28.95 16.46 41.26
N ARG A 279 28.95 15.41 42.09
CA ARG A 279 29.74 14.19 41.86
C ARG A 279 29.12 13.27 40.81
N MET A 280 27.88 13.48 40.39
CA MET A 280 27.18 12.60 39.44
C MET A 280 27.84 12.63 38.06
N ILE A 281 28.35 13.79 37.64
CA ILE A 281 28.99 13.99 36.33
C ILE A 281 30.27 13.14 36.17
N GLY A 282 30.93 12.78 37.28
CA GLY A 282 32.12 11.92 37.29
C GLY A 282 31.83 10.42 37.29
N MET A 283 30.57 9.99 37.38
CA MET A 283 30.18 8.57 37.47
C MET A 283 29.72 8.02 36.13
N PHE A 284 29.97 6.75 35.86
CA PHE A 284 29.36 6.05 34.72
C PHE A 284 27.84 5.91 34.92
N PRO A 285 27.00 6.15 33.91
CA PRO A 285 27.31 6.50 32.51
C PRO A 285 27.42 8.01 32.23
N PHE A 286 27.19 8.86 33.23
CA PHE A 286 27.17 10.33 33.09
C PHE A 286 28.51 10.93 32.64
N LEU A 287 29.64 10.25 32.88
CA LEU A 287 30.95 10.61 32.35
C LEU A 287 30.98 10.70 30.80
N LEU A 288 30.09 9.95 30.12
CA LEU A 288 29.97 10.00 28.66
C LEU A 288 29.36 11.32 28.16
N ILE A 289 28.64 12.06 29.01
CA ILE A 289 27.98 13.31 28.62
C ILE A 289 29.02 14.35 28.19
N PRO A 290 29.97 14.78 29.04
CA PRO A 290 31.00 15.73 28.64
C PRO A 290 32.03 15.13 27.67
N GLY A 291 32.37 13.84 27.83
CA GLY A 291 33.46 13.21 27.06
C GLY A 291 33.07 12.79 25.64
N PHE A 292 31.79 12.53 25.36
CA PHE A 292 31.33 11.98 24.09
C PHE A 292 30.10 12.66 23.53
N PHE A 293 29.01 12.75 24.30
CA PHE A 293 27.73 13.25 23.79
C PHE A 293 27.75 14.75 23.49
N VAL A 294 28.42 15.57 24.30
CA VAL A 294 28.56 17.01 24.05
C VAL A 294 29.40 17.29 22.79
N PRO A 295 30.61 16.71 22.60
CA PRO A 295 31.35 16.83 21.35
C PRO A 295 30.55 16.36 20.13
N LEU A 296 29.85 15.24 20.24
CA LEU A 296 29.00 14.71 19.16
C LEU A 296 27.87 15.69 18.81
N ALA A 297 27.19 16.25 19.80
CA ALA A 297 26.13 17.23 19.59
C ALA A 297 26.65 18.52 18.93
N VAL A 298 27.83 19.00 19.32
CA VAL A 298 28.50 20.14 18.67
C VAL A 298 28.80 19.82 17.20
N VAL A 299 29.37 18.65 16.91
CA VAL A 299 29.65 18.22 15.52
C VAL A 299 28.37 18.16 14.69
N LEU A 300 27.29 17.58 15.22
CA LEU A 300 26.00 17.50 14.52
C LEU A 300 25.42 18.88 14.24
N HIS A 301 25.45 19.81 15.20
CA HIS A 301 25.03 21.19 15.00
C HIS A 301 25.86 21.92 13.94
N VAL A 302 27.20 21.75 13.96
CA VAL A 302 28.09 22.36 12.97
C VAL A 302 27.85 21.78 11.56
N LEU A 303 27.68 20.47 11.43
CA LEU A 303 27.36 19.82 10.16
C LEU A 303 25.99 20.27 9.62
N ALA A 304 24.99 20.38 10.49
CA ALA A 304 23.68 20.91 10.12
C ALA A 304 23.77 22.35 9.63
N ILE A 305 24.48 23.23 10.35
CA ILE A 305 24.71 24.63 9.95
C ILE A 305 25.43 24.70 8.59
N ARG A 306 26.48 23.91 8.36
CA ARG A 306 27.21 23.89 7.08
C ARG A 306 26.34 23.40 5.93
N SER A 307 25.51 22.38 6.17
CA SER A 307 24.53 21.88 5.19
C SER A 307 23.50 22.96 4.83
N ILE A 308 22.98 23.68 5.83
CA ILE A 308 22.02 24.77 5.64
C ILE A 308 22.66 25.94 4.88
N HIS A 309 23.88 26.36 5.23
CA HIS A 309 24.61 27.42 4.53
C HIS A 309 24.92 27.05 3.07
N GLY A 310 25.33 25.80 2.82
CA GLY A 310 25.50 25.30 1.46
C GLY A 310 24.21 25.33 0.64
N SER A 311 23.07 25.07 1.28
CA SER A 311 21.75 25.19 0.65
C SER A 311 21.34 26.65 0.40
N LEU A 312 21.67 27.58 1.31
CA LEU A 312 21.37 29.02 1.16
C LEU A 312 22.22 29.66 0.06
N ALA A 313 23.50 29.31 -0.04
CA ALA A 313 24.40 29.80 -1.10
C ALA A 313 23.93 29.35 -2.49
N LYS A 314 23.52 28.08 -2.63
CA LYS A 314 22.93 27.56 -3.89
C LYS A 314 21.62 28.27 -4.25
N SER A 315 20.83 28.67 -3.26
CA SER A 315 19.58 29.42 -3.46
C SER A 315 19.80 30.89 -3.85
N GLN A 316 20.96 31.51 -3.56
CA GLN A 316 21.25 32.88 -3.97
C GLN A 316 21.77 32.98 -5.42
N ILE A 317 22.39 31.92 -5.93
CA ILE A 317 22.92 31.87 -7.31
C ILE A 317 21.78 31.63 -8.33
N SER A 318 20.60 31.21 -7.88
CA SER A 318 19.43 30.92 -8.71
C SER A 318 18.36 32.03 -8.76
N ASN A 319 18.68 33.24 -8.30
CA ASN A 319 17.87 34.46 -8.43
C ASN A 319 18.51 35.38 -9.47
#